data_AF-A0A929ELG4-F1
#
_entry.id   AF-A0A929ELG4-F1
#
_cell.length_a   1.000
_cell.length_b   1.000
_cell.length_c   1.000
_cell.angle_alpha   90.00
_cell.angle_beta   90.00
_cell.angle_gamma   90.00
#
_symmetry.space_group_name_H-M   'P 1'
#
loop_
_entity.id
_entity.type
_entity.pdbx_description
1 polymer ?
#
loop_
_entity_poly.entity_id
_entity_poly.type
_entity_poly.pdbx_seq_one_letter_code
_entity_poly.pdbx_strand_id
1 'polypeptide(L)'
;MALVINTNIASLIAQANIAQTNSLLKLSVARLTSGNRINSSSDDSAGLARADKLRSQSRMIQASMRNANDGISALEVADKAAEQITNILTRMGELAASAAQGTLDDSTRSYYSNEYDQLKDEVERIAQTTEFGGNKLLEGTVT
;
A
#
# COMPACT_ATOMS: atom_id res chain seq x y z
N MET A 1 -65.07 38.08 4.39
CA MET A 1 -64.69 36.67 4.60
C MET A 1 -65.95 35.84 4.56
N ALA A 2 -66.09 34.94 3.59
CA ALA A 2 -67.24 34.03 3.54
C ALA A 2 -67.08 32.98 4.65
N LEU A 3 -68.08 32.86 5.53
CA LEU A 3 -68.10 31.84 6.58
C LEU A 3 -68.49 30.51 5.94
N VAL A 4 -67.49 29.71 5.57
CA VAL A 4 -67.71 28.36 5.01
C VAL A 4 -67.65 27.36 6.16
N ILE A 5 -68.77 26.70 6.47
CA ILE A 5 -68.92 25.81 7.64
C ILE A 5 -68.30 24.42 7.37
N ASN A 6 -68.35 23.94 6.13
CA ASN A 6 -67.95 22.57 5.79
C ASN A 6 -66.44 22.41 5.50
N THR A 7 -65.73 23.49 5.19
CA THR A 7 -64.30 23.42 4.81
C THR A 7 -63.52 24.56 5.47
N ASN A 8 -62.71 24.22 6.48
CA ASN A 8 -61.91 25.19 7.20
C ASN A 8 -60.55 25.39 6.52
N ILE A 9 -60.46 26.44 5.69
CA ILE A 9 -59.25 26.78 4.93
C ILE A 9 -58.06 27.08 5.86
N ALA A 10 -58.28 27.75 6.99
CA ALA A 10 -57.21 28.06 7.94
C ALA A 10 -56.61 26.78 8.57
N SER A 11 -57.45 25.79 8.87
CA SER A 11 -56.99 24.48 9.35
C SER A 11 -56.19 23.73 8.29
N LEU A 12 -56.63 23.75 7.02
CA LEU A 12 -55.90 23.12 5.91
C LEU A 12 -54.52 23.75 5.70
N ILE A 13 -54.42 25.08 5.77
CA ILE A 13 -53.13 25.79 5.67
C ILE A 13 -52.22 25.43 6.85
N ALA A 14 -52.76 25.38 8.08
CA ALA A 14 -52.00 24.99 9.25
C ALA A 14 -51.47 23.54 9.14
N GLN A 15 -52.30 22.61 8.66
CA GLN A 15 -51.90 21.21 8.42
C GLN A 15 -50.82 21.09 7.35
N ALA A 16 -50.92 21.85 6.25
CA ALA A 16 -49.91 21.88 5.19
C ALA A 16 -48.56 22.40 5.70
N ASN A 17 -48.56 23.48 6.50
CA ASN A 17 -47.35 24.01 7.12
C ASN A 17 -46.71 23.02 8.10
N ILE A 18 -47.51 22.35 8.93
CA ILE A 18 -47.03 21.30 9.85
C ILE A 18 -46.41 20.13 9.08
N ALA A 19 -47.02 19.70 7.97
CA ALA A 19 -46.47 18.65 7.13
C ALA A 19 -45.09 19.03 6.56
N GLN A 20 -44.93 20.28 6.11
CA GLN A 20 -43.64 20.80 5.63
C GLN A 20 -42.60 20.84 6.75
N THR A 21 -42.93 21.36 7.93
CA THR A 21 -42.02 21.41 9.09
C THR A 21 -41.60 20.01 9.53
N ASN A 22 -42.53 19.05 9.58
CA ASN A 22 -42.21 17.67 9.91
C ASN A 22 -41.26 17.02 8.89
N SER A 23 -41.42 17.32 7.59
CA SER A 23 -40.49 16.85 6.56
C SER A 23 -39.07 17.41 6.75
N LEU A 24 -38.95 18.70 7.03
CA LEU A 24 -37.67 19.34 7.30
C LEU A 24 -37.01 18.80 8.58
N LEU A 25 -37.80 18.59 9.64
CA LEU A 25 -37.31 18.00 10.89
C LEU A 25 -36.77 16.59 10.66
N LYS A 26 -37.48 15.74 9.91
CA LYS A 26 -37.02 14.38 9.57
C LYS A 26 -35.68 14.40 8.84
N LEU A 27 -35.48 15.33 7.89
CA LEU A 27 -34.22 15.48 7.18
C LEU A 27 -33.09 15.92 8.12
N SER A 28 -33.34 16.90 9.01
CA SER A 28 -32.37 17.36 10.00
C SER A 28 -31.96 16.25 10.97
N VAL A 29 -32.93 15.46 11.46
CA VAL A 29 -32.66 14.30 12.32
C VAL A 29 -31.83 13.27 11.56
N ALA A 30 -32.16 12.94 10.31
CA ALA A 30 -31.40 11.99 9.51
C ALA A 30 -29.94 12.43 9.30
N ARG A 31 -29.71 13.73 9.03
CA ARG A 31 -28.36 14.29 8.93
C ARG A 31 -27.62 14.21 10.26
N LEU A 32 -28.28 14.57 11.36
CA LEU A 32 -27.69 14.49 12.70
C LEU A 32 -27.30 13.06 13.08
N THR A 33 -28.16 12.07 12.84
CA THR A 33 -27.88 10.67 13.18
C THR A 33 -26.79 10.06 12.31
N SER A 34 -26.73 10.45 11.04
CA SER A 34 -25.71 9.96 10.10
C SER A 34 -24.36 10.67 10.22
N GLY A 35 -24.33 11.87 10.79
CA GLY A 35 -23.18 12.78 10.75
C GLY A 35 -22.86 13.34 9.35
N ASN A 36 -23.61 12.97 8.31
CA ASN A 36 -23.37 13.37 6.94
C ASN A 36 -24.36 14.45 6.51
N ARG A 37 -23.86 15.46 5.79
CA ARG A 37 -24.71 16.51 5.20
C ARG A 37 -25.56 15.97 4.03
N ILE A 38 -25.01 15.04 3.26
CA ILE A 38 -25.65 14.43 2.08
C ILE A 38 -25.87 12.96 2.40
N ASN A 39 -27.14 12.56 2.58
CA ASN A 39 -27.51 11.20 2.97
C ASN A 39 -28.05 10.38 1.80
N SER A 40 -28.73 11.03 0.88
CA SER A 40 -29.27 10.42 -0.33
C SER A 40 -28.82 11.14 -1.59
N SER A 41 -28.79 10.43 -2.72
CA SER A 41 -28.60 11.03 -4.04
C SER A 41 -29.69 12.06 -4.38
N SER A 42 -30.86 11.95 -3.74
CA SER A 42 -31.94 12.93 -3.85
C SER A 42 -31.63 14.28 -3.20
N ASP A 43 -30.72 14.34 -2.22
CA ASP A 43 -30.36 15.58 -1.54
C ASP A 43 -29.36 16.43 -2.36
N ASP A 44 -28.35 15.78 -2.95
CA ASP A 44 -27.34 16.39 -3.81
C ASP A 44 -26.59 15.28 -4.60
N SER A 45 -27.06 14.97 -5.80
CA SER A 45 -26.49 13.90 -6.64
C SER A 45 -25.07 14.20 -7.10
N ALA A 46 -24.75 15.46 -7.41
CA ALA A 46 -23.42 15.89 -7.85
C ALA A 46 -22.42 15.92 -6.69
N GLY A 47 -22.84 16.37 -5.51
CA GLY A 47 -22.05 16.36 -4.28
C GLY A 47 -21.76 14.93 -3.81
N LEU A 48 -22.77 14.05 -3.83
CA LEU A 48 -22.60 12.64 -3.49
C LEU A 48 -21.65 11.94 -4.46
N ALA A 49 -21.80 12.15 -5.77
CA ALA A 49 -20.92 11.55 -6.77
C ALA A 49 -19.44 11.97 -6.60
N ARG A 50 -19.18 13.25 -6.27
CA ARG A 50 -17.82 13.71 -5.95
C ARG A 50 -17.30 13.09 -4.65
N ALA A 51 -18.13 13.01 -3.62
CA ALA A 51 -17.75 12.38 -2.34
C ALA A 51 -17.41 10.90 -2.53
N ASP A 52 -18.18 10.17 -3.32
CA ASP A 52 -17.93 8.75 -3.58
C ASP A 52 -16.70 8.53 -4.45
N LYS A 53 -16.44 9.42 -5.43
CA LYS A 53 -15.17 9.43 -6.16
C LYS A 53 -13.98 9.61 -5.21
N LEU A 54 -14.04 10.57 -4.29
CA LEU A 54 -12.98 10.81 -3.31
C LEU A 54 -12.83 9.63 -2.34
N ARG A 55 -13.93 9.02 -1.89
CA ARG A 55 -13.89 7.80 -1.06
C ARG A 55 -13.24 6.63 -1.79
N SER A 56 -13.58 6.43 -3.07
CA SER A 56 -12.95 5.42 -3.93
C SER A 56 -11.46 5.69 -4.07
N GLN A 57 -11.07 6.92 -4.39
CA GLN A 57 -9.66 7.33 -4.48
C GLN A 57 -8.91 7.10 -3.17
N SER A 58 -9.50 7.44 -2.02
CA SER A 58 -8.89 7.20 -0.71
C SER A 58 -8.63 5.71 -0.47
N ARG A 59 -9.59 4.84 -0.81
CA ARG A 59 -9.41 3.38 -0.71
C ARG A 59 -8.34 2.86 -1.66
N MET A 60 -8.30 3.37 -2.89
CA MET A 60 -7.27 3.03 -3.88
C MET A 60 -5.89 3.44 -3.38
N ILE A 61 -5.72 4.67 -2.88
CA ILE A 61 -4.45 5.16 -2.32
C ILE A 61 -4.01 4.27 -1.15
N GLN A 62 -4.91 3.89 -0.24
CA GLN A 62 -4.56 2.98 0.86
C GLN A 62 -4.08 1.62 0.36
N ALA A 63 -4.67 1.07 -0.70
CA ALA A 63 -4.19 -0.16 -1.34
C ALA A 63 -2.82 0.05 -2.01
N SER A 64 -2.64 1.14 -2.75
CA SER A 64 -1.36 1.50 -3.37
C SER A 64 -0.26 1.70 -2.34
N MET A 65 -0.56 2.29 -1.18
CA MET A 65 0.40 2.43 -0.08
C MET A 65 0.84 1.07 0.46
N ARG A 66 -0.08 0.10 0.63
CA ARG A 66 0.30 -1.26 1.04
C ARG A 66 1.22 -1.90 0.00
N ASN A 67 0.85 -1.83 -1.28
CA ASN A 67 1.66 -2.38 -2.36
C ASN A 67 3.05 -1.71 -2.44
N ALA A 68 3.14 -0.40 -2.21
CA ALA A 68 4.41 0.32 -2.17
C ALA A 68 5.28 -0.13 -0.99
N ASN A 69 4.69 -0.33 0.19
CA ASN A 69 5.41 -0.86 1.34
C ASN A 69 5.90 -2.29 1.10
N ASP A 70 5.11 -3.16 0.47
CA ASP A 70 5.54 -4.51 0.10
C ASP A 70 6.72 -4.47 -0.89
N GLY A 71 6.68 -3.53 -1.85
CA GLY A 71 7.80 -3.28 -2.76
C GLY A 71 9.06 -2.79 -2.04
N ILE A 72 8.92 -1.87 -1.08
CA ILE A 72 10.04 -1.42 -0.23
C ILE A 72 10.62 -2.60 0.55
N SER A 73 9.79 -3.42 1.19
CA SER A 73 10.26 -4.59 1.93
C SER A 73 10.99 -5.60 1.04
N ALA A 74 10.50 -5.83 -0.19
CA ALA A 74 11.20 -6.68 -1.15
C ALA A 74 12.58 -6.10 -1.53
N LEU A 75 12.66 -4.79 -1.77
CA LEU A 75 13.93 -4.11 -2.06
C LEU A 75 14.89 -4.15 -0.87
N GLU A 76 14.42 -3.99 0.36
CA GLU A 76 15.26 -4.10 1.56
C GLU A 76 15.86 -5.50 1.73
N VAL A 77 15.11 -6.55 1.40
CA VAL A 77 15.63 -7.93 1.42
C VAL A 77 16.69 -8.10 0.34
N ALA A 78 16.45 -7.58 -0.87
CA ALA A 78 17.43 -7.62 -1.95
C ALA A 78 18.71 -6.83 -1.61
N ASP A 79 18.57 -5.64 -1.00
CA ASP A 79 19.68 -4.77 -0.61
C ASP A 79 20.58 -5.45 0.43
N LYS A 80 19.99 -6.05 1.46
CA LYS A 80 20.74 -6.83 2.46
C LYS A 80 21.44 -8.05 1.87
N ALA A 81 20.81 -8.74 0.92
CA ALA A 81 21.45 -9.85 0.23
C ALA A 81 22.63 -9.36 -0.63
N ALA A 82 22.48 -8.23 -1.33
CA ALA A 82 23.55 -7.60 -2.09
C ALA A 82 24.72 -7.14 -1.19
N GLU A 83 24.43 -6.66 0.03
CA GLU A 83 25.45 -6.33 1.03
C GLU A 83 26.27 -7.57 1.42
N GLN A 84 25.61 -8.72 1.65
CA GLN A 84 26.32 -9.97 1.94
C GLN A 84 27.21 -10.43 0.76
N ILE A 85 26.69 -10.34 -0.46
CA ILE A 85 27.46 -10.65 -1.68
C ILE A 85 28.68 -9.72 -1.77
N THR A 86 28.52 -8.42 -1.50
CA THR A 86 29.62 -7.45 -1.55
C THR A 86 30.72 -7.76 -0.52
N ASN A 87 30.34 -8.19 0.69
CA ASN A 87 31.29 -8.61 1.72
C ASN A 87 32.08 -9.85 1.29
N ILE A 88 31.40 -10.83 0.68
CA ILE A 88 32.05 -12.04 0.14
C ILE A 88 33.00 -11.68 -1.01
N LEU A 89 32.59 -10.82 -1.94
CA LEU A 89 33.43 -10.37 -3.05
C LEU A 89 34.69 -9.63 -2.56
N THR A 90 34.55 -8.84 -1.50
CA THR A 90 35.71 -8.17 -0.86
C THR A 90 36.69 -9.21 -0.33
N ARG A 91 36.20 -10.23 0.40
CA ARG A 91 37.03 -11.34 0.88
C ARG A 91 37.70 -12.13 -0.24
N MET A 92 36.96 -12.39 -1.33
CA MET A 92 37.52 -13.04 -2.54
C MET A 92 38.65 -12.21 -3.16
N GLY A 93 38.53 -10.88 -3.16
CA GLY A 93 39.58 -9.96 -3.59
C GLY A 93 40.83 -10.01 -2.70
N GLU A 94 40.66 -10.06 -1.37
CA GLU A 94 41.76 -10.22 -0.42
C GLU A 94 42.52 -11.55 -0.62
N LEU A 95 41.78 -12.65 -0.85
CA LEU A 95 42.36 -13.95 -1.14
C LEU A 95 43.13 -13.94 -2.46
N ALA A 96 42.58 -13.32 -3.50
CA ALA A 96 43.24 -13.18 -4.80
C ALA A 96 44.54 -12.38 -4.71
N ALA A 97 44.54 -11.25 -3.99
CA ALA A 97 45.72 -10.44 -3.76
C ALA A 97 46.78 -11.21 -2.95
N SER A 98 46.35 -11.96 -1.93
CA SER A 98 47.22 -12.77 -1.08
C SER A 98 47.84 -13.96 -1.83
N ALA A 99 47.08 -14.59 -2.75
CA ALA A 99 47.56 -15.68 -3.61
C ALA A 99 48.57 -15.21 -4.67
N ALA A 100 48.50 -13.93 -5.08
CA ALA A 100 49.43 -13.31 -6.01
C ALA A 100 50.79 -12.94 -5.38
N GLN A 101 50.92 -13.00 -4.05
CA GLN A 101 52.19 -12.76 -3.37
C GLN A 101 53.19 -13.89 -3.70
N GLY A 102 54.32 -13.54 -4.31
CA GLY A 102 55.30 -14.51 -4.85
C GLY A 102 56.07 -15.35 -3.82
N THR A 103 55.88 -15.13 -2.52
CA THR A 103 56.57 -15.84 -1.43
C THR A 103 55.75 -17.00 -0.85
N LEU A 104 54.54 -17.25 -1.36
CA LEU A 104 53.70 -18.34 -0.88
C LEU A 104 54.13 -19.70 -1.46
N ASP A 105 54.09 -20.72 -0.62
CA ASP A 105 54.20 -22.13 -1.01
C ASP A 105 52.96 -22.60 -1.81
N ASP A 106 53.14 -23.59 -2.68
CA ASP A 106 52.07 -24.09 -3.55
C ASP A 106 50.93 -24.72 -2.75
N SER A 107 51.22 -25.31 -1.59
CA SER A 107 50.20 -25.85 -0.67
C SER A 107 49.29 -24.73 -0.13
N THR A 108 49.85 -23.61 0.32
CA THR A 108 49.11 -22.44 0.81
C THR A 108 48.30 -21.80 -0.31
N ARG A 109 48.85 -21.71 -1.52
CA ARG A 109 48.12 -21.21 -2.69
C ARG A 109 46.90 -22.08 -3.02
N SER A 110 47.02 -23.40 -2.88
CA SER A 110 45.89 -24.33 -3.05
C SER A 110 44.79 -24.11 -2.01
N TYR A 111 45.13 -23.84 -0.73
CA TYR A 111 44.13 -23.56 0.30
C TYR A 111 43.34 -22.27 0.01
N TYR A 112 44.01 -21.21 -0.44
CA TYR A 112 43.32 -19.97 -0.81
C TYR A 112 42.43 -20.13 -2.05
N SER A 113 42.84 -20.94 -3.03
CA SER A 113 41.98 -21.28 -4.17
C SER A 113 40.72 -22.03 -3.73
N ASN A 114 40.86 -22.99 -2.82
CA ASN A 114 39.72 -23.74 -2.29
C ASN A 114 38.75 -22.84 -1.50
N GLU A 115 39.26 -21.91 -0.69
CA GLU A 115 38.41 -20.92 0.02
C GLU A 115 37.70 -19.99 -0.99
N TYR A 116 38.40 -19.56 -2.04
CA TYR A 116 37.81 -18.74 -3.10
C TYR A 116 36.66 -19.46 -3.83
N ASP A 117 36.83 -20.73 -4.14
CA ASP A 117 35.78 -21.53 -4.80
C ASP A 117 34.56 -21.73 -3.88
N GLN A 118 34.77 -21.96 -2.58
CA GLN A 118 33.67 -22.04 -1.61
C GLN A 118 32.90 -20.72 -1.49
N LEU A 119 33.61 -19.59 -1.49
CA LEU A 119 32.98 -18.27 -1.45
C LEU A 119 32.19 -17.98 -2.73
N LYS A 120 32.67 -18.45 -3.88
CA LYS A 120 31.94 -18.35 -5.15
C LYS A 120 30.63 -19.14 -5.09
N ASP A 121 30.66 -20.38 -4.60
CA ASP A 121 29.46 -21.19 -4.42
C ASP A 121 28.47 -20.55 -3.45
N GLU A 122 28.97 -19.88 -2.41
CA GLU A 122 28.14 -19.16 -1.44
C GLU A 122 27.44 -17.94 -2.07
N VAL A 123 28.12 -17.19 -2.94
CA VAL A 123 27.49 -16.09 -3.71
C VAL A 123 26.34 -16.62 -4.58
N GLU A 124 26.57 -17.72 -5.29
CA GLU A 124 25.54 -18.37 -6.12
C GLU A 124 24.36 -18.84 -5.26
N ARG A 125 24.63 -19.43 -4.08
CA ARG A 125 23.60 -19.84 -3.12
C ARG A 125 22.77 -18.66 -2.65
N ILE A 126 23.38 -17.53 -2.30
CA ILE A 126 22.65 -16.32 -1.87
C ILE A 126 21.77 -15.80 -3.00
N ALA A 127 22.28 -15.77 -4.24
CA ALA A 127 21.51 -15.35 -5.40
C ALA A 127 20.26 -16.23 -5.63
N GLN A 128 20.40 -17.56 -5.50
CA GLN A 128 19.30 -18.51 -5.71
C GLN A 128 18.32 -18.64 -4.53
N THR A 129 18.77 -18.37 -3.30
CA THR A 129 17.93 -18.53 -2.10
C THR A 129 17.22 -17.25 -1.66
N THR A 130 17.67 -16.08 -2.13
CA THR A 130 17.03 -14.80 -1.78
C THR A 130 15.66 -14.67 -2.43
N GLU A 131 14.62 -14.70 -1.60
CA GLU A 131 13.23 -14.64 -2.04
C GLU A 131 12.36 -13.75 -1.15
N PHE A 132 11.31 -13.20 -1.72
CA PHE A 132 10.28 -12.46 -1.00
C PHE A 132 8.89 -12.89 -1.50
N GLY A 133 8.03 -13.34 -0.59
CA GLY A 133 6.69 -13.82 -0.94
C GLY A 133 6.69 -14.99 -1.93
N GLY A 134 7.75 -15.80 -1.96
CA GLY A 134 7.92 -16.92 -2.90
C GLY A 134 8.52 -16.55 -4.27
N ASN A 135 8.84 -15.28 -4.51
CA ASN A 135 9.49 -14.83 -5.75
C ASN A 135 10.99 -14.64 -5.52
N LYS A 136 11.81 -15.22 -6.39
CA LYS A 136 13.27 -15.01 -6.39
C LYS A 136 13.60 -13.58 -6.81
N LEU A 137 14.44 -12.91 -6.05
CA LEU A 137 14.72 -11.47 -6.25
C LEU A 137 15.96 -11.20 -7.11
N LEU A 138 16.95 -12.08 -7.08
CA LEU A 138 18.28 -11.84 -7.65
C LEU A 138 18.59 -12.65 -8.91
N GLU A 139 17.65 -13.49 -9.37
CA GLU A 139 17.83 -14.40 -10.51
C GLU A 139 17.71 -13.72 -11.90
N GLY A 140 17.68 -12.38 -11.97
CA GLY A 140 17.56 -11.61 -13.23
C GLY A 140 16.27 -11.84 -14.02
N THR A 141 15.38 -12.71 -13.54
CA THR A 141 14.12 -13.10 -14.19
C THR A 141 12.97 -12.14 -13.86
N VAL A 142 13.14 -11.32 -12.81
CA VAL A 142 12.17 -10.27 -12.44
C VAL A 142 12.38 -9.06 -13.35
N THR A 143 11.76 -9.10 -14.54
CA THR A 143 11.57 -7.91 -15.41
C THR A 143 10.09 -7.53 -15.45
#